data_AF-A0A2G2VUS5-F1
#
_entry.id   AF-A0A2G2VUS5-F1
#
_cell.length_a   1.000
_cell.length_b   1.000
_cell.length_c   1.000
_cell.angle_alpha   90.00
_cell.angle_beta   90.00
_cell.angle_gamma   90.00
#
_symmetry.space_group_name_H-M   'P 1'
#
loop_
_entity.id
_entity.type
_entity.pdbx_description
1 polymer ?
#
loop_
_entity_poly.entity_id
_entity_poly.type
_entity_poly.pdbx_seq_one_letter_code
_entity_poly.pdbx_strand_id
1 'polypeptide(L)'
;MSDTMGGADLSGTISVTSESSKATGFDANRIAEVKAWLTSQFDAAVAELSLRKTAVEEKRAKVQQESKVLLEYTRKAIARLTYLKRTLSQLEDDIAPCEAQMENWKTNLAIMESKERQYLQKYGHYKAALNHVGYTPEISHGVLVEMAEHKKDLEKKTKPILDTLRSYQDLPPDKALAALAIEDKKKQYAAAEKYLEDVLQSALASSE
;
A
#
# COMPACT_ATOMS: atom_id res chain seq x y z
N MET A 1 -70.02 -52.95 39.06
CA MET A 1 -69.94 -54.37 38.70
C MET A 1 -68.81 -54.95 39.54
N SER A 2 -69.00 -55.71 40.61
CA SER A 2 -70.18 -56.43 41.11
C SER A 2 -69.99 -56.73 42.61
N ASP A 3 -71.08 -56.62 43.36
CA ASP A 3 -71.27 -57.20 44.70
C ASP A 3 -71.42 -58.73 44.63
N THR A 4 -71.01 -59.41 45.71
CA THR A 4 -71.67 -60.59 46.36
C THR A 4 -70.83 -60.93 47.61
N MET A 5 -71.23 -60.70 48.87
CA MET A 5 -72.33 -61.19 49.73
C MET A 5 -72.37 -62.71 50.01
N GLY A 6 -72.41 -63.04 51.31
CA GLY A 6 -72.92 -64.29 51.92
C GLY A 6 -71.85 -65.33 52.28
N GLY A 7 -71.76 -65.91 53.48
CA GLY A 7 -72.61 -65.93 54.66
C GLY A 7 -72.43 -67.26 55.41
N ALA A 8 -72.72 -67.24 56.72
CA ALA A 8 -73.01 -68.36 57.63
C ALA A 8 -71.86 -69.18 58.30
N ASP A 9 -71.46 -68.77 59.51
CA ASP A 9 -71.84 -69.37 60.81
C ASP A 9 -72.27 -70.87 60.86
N LEU A 10 -71.52 -71.73 61.59
CA LEU A 10 -71.81 -72.17 62.98
C LEU A 10 -71.13 -73.50 63.41
N SER A 11 -70.63 -73.45 64.64
CA SER A 11 -70.65 -74.49 65.69
C SER A 11 -69.54 -75.55 65.77
N GLY A 12 -68.98 -75.70 66.99
CA GLY A 12 -68.26 -76.90 67.40
C GLY A 12 -67.12 -76.69 68.40
N THR A 13 -67.45 -76.32 69.63
CA THR A 13 -66.56 -76.27 70.82
C THR A 13 -65.90 -77.61 71.13
N ILE A 14 -64.57 -77.65 71.34
CA ILE A 14 -63.91 -78.55 72.31
C ILE A 14 -62.74 -77.81 72.98
N SER A 15 -62.82 -77.68 74.30
CA SER A 15 -61.75 -77.20 75.17
C SER A 15 -60.69 -78.29 75.37
N VAL A 16 -59.41 -77.94 75.29
CA VAL A 16 -58.37 -78.49 76.17
C VAL A 16 -57.40 -77.35 76.50
N THR A 17 -57.34 -77.05 77.79
CA THR A 17 -56.40 -76.18 78.49
C THR A 17 -54.98 -76.76 78.52
N SER A 18 -54.00 -75.85 78.73
CA SER A 18 -52.61 -76.11 79.15
C SER A 18 -51.72 -76.78 78.09
N GLU A 19 -50.53 -76.31 77.75
CA GLU A 19 -49.48 -75.71 78.59
C GLU A 19 -48.63 -74.69 77.82
N SER A 20 -48.22 -73.65 78.54
CA SER A 20 -47.07 -72.82 78.20
C SER A 20 -45.80 -73.69 78.15
N SER A 21 -45.16 -73.78 76.99
CA SER A 21 -43.76 -74.19 76.86
C SER A 21 -43.03 -73.27 75.88
N LYS A 22 -42.26 -72.33 76.46
CA LYS A 22 -41.38 -71.36 75.81
C LYS A 22 -40.30 -72.07 74.96
N ALA A 23 -40.48 -72.13 73.64
CA ALA A 23 -39.39 -72.57 72.74
C ALA A 23 -39.40 -71.90 71.33
N THR A 24 -40.39 -71.08 70.98
CA THR A 24 -40.56 -70.55 69.61
C THR A 24 -40.06 -69.11 69.40
N GLY A 25 -39.82 -68.34 70.46
CA GLY A 25 -39.35 -66.95 70.36
C GLY A 25 -37.85 -66.80 70.06
N PHE A 26 -37.05 -67.83 70.34
CA PHE A 26 -35.60 -67.79 70.14
C PHE A 26 -35.22 -67.94 68.66
N ASP A 27 -35.89 -68.83 67.92
CA ASP A 27 -35.64 -69.04 66.48
C ASP A 27 -36.11 -67.87 65.62
N ALA A 28 -37.25 -67.25 65.96
CA ALA A 28 -37.75 -66.06 65.28
C ALA A 28 -36.77 -64.86 65.42
N ASN A 29 -36.18 -64.67 66.60
CA ASN A 29 -35.20 -63.62 66.84
C ASN A 29 -33.89 -63.86 66.06
N ARG A 30 -33.38 -65.09 66.03
CA ARG A 30 -32.17 -65.43 65.23
C ARG A 30 -32.39 -65.24 63.73
N ILE A 31 -33.57 -65.61 63.24
CA ILE A 31 -33.95 -65.38 61.83
C ILE A 31 -34.03 -63.88 61.52
N ALA A 32 -34.57 -63.07 62.44
CA ALA A 32 -34.62 -61.62 62.28
C ALA A 32 -33.22 -60.99 62.28
N GLU A 33 -32.31 -61.45 63.13
CA GLU A 33 -30.92 -60.99 63.20
C GLU A 33 -30.14 -61.31 61.92
N VAL A 34 -30.26 -62.54 61.40
CA VAL A 34 -29.64 -62.93 60.12
C VAL A 34 -30.20 -62.13 58.96
N LYS A 35 -31.52 -61.88 58.94
CA LYS A 35 -32.15 -61.02 57.93
C LYS A 35 -31.62 -59.59 58.02
N ALA A 36 -31.53 -59.01 59.22
CA ALA A 36 -30.99 -57.67 59.42
C ALA A 36 -29.52 -57.58 58.98
N TRP A 37 -28.71 -58.59 59.30
CA TRP A 37 -27.32 -58.68 58.85
C TRP A 37 -27.21 -58.76 57.32
N LEU A 38 -28.01 -59.61 56.67
CA LEU A 38 -28.04 -59.72 55.21
C LEU A 38 -28.48 -58.42 54.55
N THR A 39 -29.54 -57.77 55.03
CA THR A 39 -29.99 -56.46 54.52
C THR A 39 -28.88 -55.43 54.65
N SER A 40 -28.19 -55.37 55.80
CA SER A 40 -27.06 -54.47 56.01
C SER A 40 -25.89 -54.75 55.06
N GLN A 41 -25.56 -56.02 54.80
CA GLN A 41 -24.52 -56.40 53.84
C GLN A 41 -24.90 -56.02 52.40
N PHE A 42 -26.16 -56.25 52.01
CA PHE A 42 -26.67 -55.85 50.71
C PHE A 42 -26.65 -54.33 50.53
N ASP A 43 -27.11 -53.57 51.53
CA ASP A 43 -27.11 -52.10 51.49
C ASP A 43 -25.69 -51.55 51.37
N ALA A 44 -24.73 -52.12 52.12
CA ALA A 44 -23.32 -51.75 52.01
C ALA A 44 -22.75 -52.04 50.62
N ALA A 45 -23.03 -53.23 50.04
CA ALA A 45 -22.60 -53.59 48.69
C ALA A 45 -23.23 -52.70 47.61
N VAL A 46 -24.52 -52.36 47.75
CA VAL A 46 -25.22 -51.45 46.84
C VAL A 46 -24.64 -50.03 46.92
N ALA A 47 -24.33 -49.55 48.11
CA ALA A 47 -23.67 -48.27 48.31
C ALA A 47 -22.28 -48.24 47.67
N GLU A 48 -21.48 -49.30 47.86
CA GLU A 48 -20.16 -49.43 47.24
C GLU A 48 -20.24 -49.49 45.70
N LEU A 49 -21.15 -50.29 45.15
CA LEU A 49 -21.38 -50.36 43.71
C LEU A 49 -21.86 -49.02 43.14
N SER A 50 -22.71 -48.30 43.88
CA SER A 50 -23.18 -46.97 43.48
C SER A 50 -22.04 -45.96 43.46
N LEU A 51 -21.15 -45.98 44.46
CA LEU A 51 -19.95 -45.14 44.49
C LEU A 51 -19.00 -45.46 43.33
N ARG A 52 -18.77 -46.76 43.06
CA ARG A 52 -17.93 -47.18 41.92
C ARG A 52 -18.55 -46.77 40.59
N LYS A 53 -19.87 -46.85 40.46
CA LYS A 53 -20.61 -46.44 39.26
C LYS A 53 -20.42 -44.95 38.98
N THR A 54 -20.61 -44.09 39.98
CA THR A 54 -20.43 -42.63 39.81
C THR A 54 -18.98 -42.27 39.48
N ALA A 55 -18.00 -42.93 40.10
CA ALA A 55 -16.58 -42.73 39.77
C ALA A 55 -16.23 -43.13 38.33
N VAL A 56 -16.83 -44.20 37.82
CA VAL A 56 -16.67 -44.62 36.42
C VAL A 56 -17.36 -43.64 35.46
N GLU A 57 -18.56 -43.17 35.80
CA GLU A 57 -19.30 -42.18 35.00
C GLU A 57 -18.53 -40.85 34.91
N GLU A 58 -17.93 -40.38 36.01
CA GLU A 58 -17.10 -39.17 36.01
C GLU A 58 -15.87 -39.33 35.13
N LYS A 59 -15.16 -40.46 35.22
CA LYS A 59 -14.01 -40.76 34.34
C LYS A 59 -14.43 -40.81 32.87
N ARG A 60 -15.57 -41.44 32.58
CA ARG A 60 -16.12 -41.50 31.22
C ARG A 60 -16.44 -40.10 30.69
N ALA A 61 -17.03 -39.24 31.52
CA ALA A 61 -17.32 -37.85 31.15
C ALA A 61 -16.03 -37.04 30.88
N LYS A 62 -15.00 -37.18 31.72
CA LYS A 62 -13.69 -36.54 31.52
C LYS A 62 -13.04 -36.97 30.20
N VAL A 63 -12.94 -38.27 29.96
CA VAL A 63 -12.39 -38.82 28.70
C VAL A 63 -13.18 -38.34 27.49
N GLN A 64 -14.52 -38.27 27.59
CA GLN A 64 -15.35 -37.76 26.51
C GLN A 64 -15.09 -36.27 26.23
N GLN A 65 -14.86 -35.46 27.26
CA GLN A 65 -14.53 -34.04 27.11
C GLN A 65 -13.14 -33.85 26.48
N GLU A 66 -12.13 -34.56 26.98
CA GLU A 66 -10.77 -34.53 26.43
C GLU A 66 -10.76 -34.99 24.96
N SER A 67 -11.52 -36.03 24.63
CA SER A 67 -11.70 -36.53 23.26
C SER A 67 -12.25 -35.45 22.33
N LYS A 68 -13.27 -34.68 22.77
CA LYS A 68 -13.82 -33.56 21.98
C LYS A 68 -12.76 -32.48 21.71
N VAL A 69 -12.03 -32.08 22.74
CA VAL A 69 -10.96 -31.07 22.62
C VAL A 69 -9.88 -31.53 21.65
N LEU A 70 -9.44 -32.79 21.75
CA LEU A 70 -8.44 -33.35 20.84
C LEU A 70 -8.92 -33.38 19.39
N LEU A 71 -10.19 -33.71 19.16
CA LEU A 71 -10.79 -33.66 17.82
C LEU A 71 -10.82 -32.24 17.24
N GLU A 72 -11.09 -31.22 18.06
CA GLU A 72 -11.03 -29.82 17.61
C GLU A 72 -9.61 -29.40 17.22
N TYR A 73 -8.60 -29.76 18.02
CA TYR A 73 -7.21 -29.52 17.67
C TYR A 73 -6.81 -30.22 16.37
N THR A 74 -7.25 -31.47 16.21
CA THR A 74 -7.00 -32.24 14.99
C THR A 74 -7.63 -31.57 13.77
N ARG A 75 -8.88 -31.09 13.88
CA ARG A 75 -9.55 -30.34 12.80
C ARG A 75 -8.80 -29.05 12.45
N LYS A 76 -8.35 -28.28 13.45
CA LYS A 76 -7.55 -27.06 13.24
C LYS A 76 -6.22 -27.37 12.54
N ALA A 77 -5.53 -28.44 12.95
CA ALA A 77 -4.29 -28.88 12.33
C ALA A 77 -4.49 -29.27 10.86
N ILE A 78 -5.56 -30.03 10.56
CA ILE A 78 -5.91 -30.41 9.18
C ILE A 78 -6.22 -29.17 8.34
N ALA A 79 -7.02 -28.23 8.85
CA ALA A 79 -7.33 -26.99 8.14
C ALA A 79 -6.06 -26.18 7.83
N ARG A 80 -5.13 -26.08 8.80
CA ARG A 80 -3.86 -25.40 8.60
C ARG A 80 -2.98 -26.11 7.58
N LEU A 81 -2.90 -27.44 7.64
CA LEU A 81 -2.14 -28.24 6.67
C LEU A 81 -2.67 -28.06 5.25
N THR A 82 -3.99 -28.10 5.08
CA THR A 82 -4.63 -27.90 3.77
C THR A 82 -4.38 -26.50 3.23
N TYR A 83 -4.44 -25.46 4.08
CA TYR A 83 -4.08 -24.11 3.69
C TYR A 83 -2.63 -24.02 3.22
N LEU A 84 -1.69 -24.58 4.00
CA LEU A 84 -0.26 -24.58 3.65
C LEU A 84 0.04 -25.33 2.35
N LYS A 85 -0.63 -26.47 2.11
CA LYS A 85 -0.51 -27.21 0.85
C LYS A 85 -0.98 -26.37 -0.34
N ARG A 86 -2.09 -25.65 -0.20
CA ARG A 86 -2.59 -24.76 -1.26
C ARG A 86 -1.62 -23.62 -1.53
N THR A 87 -1.08 -22.98 -0.49
CA THR A 87 -0.11 -21.89 -0.67
C THR A 87 1.19 -22.39 -1.29
N LEU A 88 1.63 -23.59 -0.95
CA LEU A 88 2.83 -24.19 -1.53
C LEU A 88 2.62 -24.46 -3.03
N SER A 89 1.50 -25.08 -3.41
CA SER A 89 1.15 -25.31 -4.81
C SER A 89 1.10 -24.00 -5.61
N GLN A 90 0.51 -22.94 -5.05
CA GLN A 90 0.47 -21.63 -5.72
C GLN A 90 1.88 -21.07 -5.95
N LEU A 91 2.76 -21.17 -4.94
CA LEU A 91 4.15 -20.70 -5.08
C LEU A 91 4.92 -21.53 -6.10
N GLU A 92 4.68 -22.85 -6.19
CA GLU A 92 5.28 -23.70 -7.22
C GLU A 92 4.81 -23.30 -8.63
N ASP A 93 3.52 -23.01 -8.81
CA ASP A 93 2.95 -22.55 -10.07
C ASP A 93 3.53 -21.18 -10.49
N ASP A 94 3.84 -20.31 -9.52
CA ASP A 94 4.38 -18.96 -9.75
C ASP A 94 5.89 -18.95 -10.12
N ILE A 95 6.64 -20.04 -9.91
CA ILE A 95 8.08 -20.11 -10.26
C ILE A 95 8.29 -19.97 -11.77
N ALA A 96 7.57 -20.76 -12.58
CA ALA A 96 7.73 -20.78 -14.03
C ALA A 96 7.51 -19.41 -14.71
N PRO A 97 6.43 -18.65 -14.43
CA PRO A 97 6.25 -17.33 -15.02
C PRO A 97 7.31 -16.32 -14.54
N CYS A 98 7.74 -16.40 -13.27
CA CYS A 98 8.83 -15.56 -12.76
C CYS A 98 10.16 -15.84 -13.47
N GLU A 99 10.50 -17.10 -13.69
CA GLU A 99 11.71 -17.50 -14.44
C GLU A 99 11.64 -17.04 -15.89
N ALA A 100 10.50 -17.22 -16.56
CA ALA A 100 10.29 -16.76 -17.93
C ALA A 100 10.45 -15.23 -18.05
N GLN A 101 9.92 -14.48 -17.08
CA GLN A 101 10.09 -13.02 -17.02
C GLN A 101 11.55 -12.63 -16.81
N MET A 102 12.26 -13.33 -15.92
CA MET A 102 13.68 -13.10 -15.65
C MET A 102 14.53 -13.33 -16.90
N GLU A 103 14.31 -14.42 -17.64
CA GLU A 103 15.03 -14.69 -18.89
C GLU A 103 14.69 -13.66 -19.99
N ASN A 104 13.46 -13.17 -20.05
CA ASN A 104 13.11 -12.06 -20.94
C ASN A 104 13.88 -10.77 -20.58
N TRP A 105 14.00 -10.42 -19.30
CA TRP A 105 14.79 -9.26 -18.88
C TRP A 105 16.27 -9.42 -19.19
N LYS A 106 16.81 -10.60 -18.98
CA LYS A 106 18.20 -10.94 -19.30
C LYS A 106 18.49 -10.82 -20.80
N THR A 107 17.60 -11.31 -21.66
CA THR A 107 17.76 -11.14 -23.12
C THR A 107 17.65 -9.68 -23.53
N ASN A 108 16.68 -8.92 -22.99
CA ASN A 108 16.56 -7.49 -23.26
C ASN A 108 17.78 -6.69 -22.80
N LEU A 109 18.34 -7.02 -21.63
CA LEU A 109 19.53 -6.37 -21.10
C LEU A 109 20.73 -6.59 -22.04
N ALA A 110 20.95 -7.82 -22.50
CA ALA A 110 22.01 -8.12 -23.46
C ALA A 110 21.86 -7.33 -24.78
N ILE A 111 20.61 -7.13 -25.25
CA ILE A 111 20.33 -6.28 -26.42
C ILE A 111 20.66 -4.82 -26.12
N MET A 112 20.29 -4.30 -24.94
CA MET A 112 20.60 -2.93 -24.54
C MET A 112 22.12 -2.70 -24.44
N GLU A 113 22.87 -3.62 -23.83
CA GLU A 113 24.34 -3.56 -23.77
C GLU A 113 24.98 -3.56 -25.17
N SER A 114 24.44 -4.35 -26.10
CA SER A 114 24.91 -4.34 -27.48
C SER A 114 24.63 -3.00 -28.18
N LYS A 115 23.46 -2.41 -27.94
CA LYS A 115 23.08 -1.10 -28.50
C LYS A 115 23.91 0.03 -27.89
N GLU A 116 24.16 0.00 -26.59
CA GLU A 116 25.01 0.95 -25.90
C GLU A 116 26.40 0.97 -26.52
N ARG A 117 27.03 -0.20 -26.69
CA ARG A 117 28.34 -0.32 -27.36
C ARG A 117 28.31 0.25 -28.77
N GLN A 118 27.25 -0.01 -29.54
CA GLN A 118 27.08 0.55 -30.87
C GLN A 118 26.98 2.09 -30.85
N TYR A 119 26.21 2.65 -29.93
CA TYR A 119 26.05 4.11 -29.81
C TYR A 119 27.34 4.79 -29.34
N LEU A 120 28.08 4.18 -28.41
CA LEU A 120 29.37 4.67 -27.99
C LEU A 120 30.38 4.69 -29.14
N GLN A 121 30.40 3.64 -29.96
CA GLN A 121 31.25 3.60 -31.15
C GLN A 121 30.88 4.70 -32.14
N LYS A 122 29.58 4.87 -32.43
CA LYS A 122 29.08 5.94 -33.32
C LYS A 122 29.40 7.32 -32.77
N TYR A 123 29.18 7.56 -31.48
CA TYR A 123 29.50 8.82 -30.82
C TYR A 123 31.00 9.11 -30.91
N GLY A 124 31.86 8.12 -30.63
CA GLY A 124 33.30 8.27 -30.78
C GLY A 124 33.71 8.61 -32.20
N HIS A 125 33.12 7.94 -33.20
CA HIS A 125 33.36 8.22 -34.61
C HIS A 125 32.96 9.65 -35.00
N TYR A 126 31.73 10.07 -34.68
CA TYR A 126 31.27 11.43 -34.98
C TYR A 126 32.10 12.47 -34.23
N LYS A 127 32.42 12.24 -32.97
CA LYS A 127 33.28 13.15 -32.21
C LYS A 127 34.64 13.32 -32.86
N ALA A 128 35.27 12.22 -33.32
CA ALA A 128 36.52 12.28 -34.06
C ALA A 128 36.36 13.03 -35.39
N ALA A 129 35.26 12.81 -36.11
CA ALA A 129 34.95 13.54 -37.33
C ALA A 129 34.74 15.04 -37.07
N LEU A 130 33.98 15.45 -36.07
CA LEU A 130 33.82 16.88 -35.75
C LEU A 130 35.16 17.51 -35.37
N ASN A 131 35.99 16.80 -34.60
CA ASN A 131 37.34 17.27 -34.26
C ASN A 131 38.24 17.43 -35.50
N HIS A 132 38.13 16.55 -36.51
CA HIS A 132 38.93 16.69 -37.74
C HIS A 132 38.55 17.94 -38.55
N VAL A 133 37.27 18.34 -38.52
CA VAL A 133 36.78 19.57 -39.14
C VAL A 133 37.14 20.81 -38.30
N GLY A 134 37.73 20.63 -37.11
CA GLY A 134 38.04 21.72 -36.19
C GLY A 134 36.80 22.31 -35.52
N TYR A 135 35.70 21.55 -35.44
CA TYR A 135 34.50 22.00 -34.76
C TYR A 135 34.76 22.19 -33.27
N THR A 136 34.48 23.39 -32.77
CA THR A 136 34.42 23.71 -31.34
C THR A 136 32.96 23.99 -30.94
N PRO A 137 32.56 23.68 -29.69
CA PRO A 137 31.19 23.95 -29.21
C PRO A 137 30.77 25.43 -29.33
N GLU A 138 31.73 26.34 -29.40
CA GLU A 138 31.56 27.78 -29.60
C GLU A 138 31.00 28.14 -30.99
N ILE A 139 31.21 27.27 -31.98
CA ILE A 139 30.68 27.41 -33.36
C ILE A 139 29.32 26.71 -33.46
N SER A 140 28.73 26.28 -32.35
CA SER A 140 27.35 25.79 -32.35
C SER A 140 26.38 26.92 -32.72
N HIS A 141 25.31 26.60 -33.44
CA HIS A 141 24.33 27.57 -33.90
C HIS A 141 23.77 28.43 -32.76
N GLY A 142 23.48 27.83 -31.61
CA GLY A 142 23.00 28.57 -30.43
C GLY A 142 23.99 29.64 -29.97
N VAL A 143 25.25 29.26 -29.77
CA VAL A 143 26.30 30.18 -29.30
C VAL A 143 26.61 31.26 -30.35
N LEU A 144 26.56 30.92 -31.64
CA LEU A 144 26.70 31.89 -32.73
C LEU A 144 25.55 32.92 -32.75
N VAL A 145 24.31 32.49 -32.52
CA VAL A 145 23.15 33.38 -32.43
C VAL A 145 23.29 34.32 -31.23
N GLU A 146 23.64 33.78 -30.06
CA GLU A 146 23.90 34.59 -28.86
C GLU A 146 25.01 35.63 -29.08
N MET A 147 26.12 35.23 -29.71
CA MET A 147 27.20 36.17 -30.07
C MET A 147 26.75 37.25 -31.06
N ALA A 148 25.90 36.89 -32.02
CA ALA A 148 25.36 37.85 -32.99
C ALA A 148 24.41 38.87 -32.33
N GLU A 149 23.59 38.43 -31.38
CA GLU A 149 22.73 39.31 -30.59
C GLU A 149 23.55 40.25 -29.70
N HIS A 150 24.56 39.71 -28.99
CA HIS A 150 25.50 40.51 -28.21
C HIS A 150 26.22 41.56 -29.07
N LYS A 151 26.66 41.18 -30.27
CA LYS A 151 27.27 42.12 -31.22
C LYS A 151 26.29 43.22 -31.62
N LYS A 152 25.04 42.86 -31.95
CA LYS A 152 23.98 43.83 -32.32
C LYS A 152 23.71 44.82 -31.19
N ASP A 153 23.69 44.36 -29.94
CA ASP A 153 23.48 45.23 -28.78
C ASP A 153 24.67 46.13 -28.48
N LEU A 154 25.90 45.65 -28.69
CA LEU A 154 27.09 46.49 -28.65
C LEU A 154 27.03 47.56 -29.74
N GLU A 155 26.68 47.20 -30.98
CA GLU A 155 26.53 48.16 -32.08
C GLU A 155 25.49 49.24 -31.79
N LYS A 156 24.33 48.89 -31.21
CA LYS A 156 23.33 49.88 -30.78
C LYS A 156 23.90 50.90 -29.79
N LYS A 157 24.80 50.47 -28.89
CA LYS A 157 25.44 51.34 -27.90
C LYS A 157 26.60 52.15 -28.50
N THR A 158 27.35 51.58 -29.43
CA THR A 158 28.53 52.22 -30.03
C THR A 158 28.19 53.19 -31.15
N LYS A 159 27.11 52.96 -31.93
CA LYS A 159 26.63 53.88 -32.98
C LYS A 159 26.48 55.34 -32.52
N PRO A 160 25.74 55.65 -31.44
CA PRO A 160 25.60 57.04 -31.00
C PRO A 160 26.94 57.65 -30.55
N ILE A 161 27.87 56.84 -30.02
CA ILE A 161 29.21 57.31 -29.61
C ILE A 161 30.08 57.62 -30.84
N LEU A 162 29.97 56.81 -31.91
CA LEU A 162 30.64 57.09 -33.17
C LEU A 162 30.05 58.31 -33.87
N ASP A 163 28.73 58.48 -33.84
CA ASP A 163 28.04 59.62 -34.44
C ASP A 163 28.42 60.94 -33.72
N THR A 164 28.55 60.92 -32.38
CA THR A 164 29.06 62.08 -31.64
C THR A 164 30.54 62.35 -31.92
N LEU A 165 31.37 61.31 -32.07
CA LEU A 165 32.78 61.51 -32.43
C LEU A 165 32.94 62.05 -33.85
N ARG A 166 32.12 61.58 -34.79
CA ARG A 166 32.10 62.09 -36.18
C ARG A 166 31.66 63.54 -36.23
N SER A 167 30.62 63.92 -35.48
CA SER A 167 30.20 65.32 -35.42
C SER A 167 31.29 66.24 -34.86
N TYR A 168 32.13 65.76 -33.94
CA TYR A 168 33.32 66.51 -33.50
C TYR A 168 34.41 66.63 -34.57
N GLN A 169 34.56 65.65 -35.46
CA GLN A 169 35.52 65.70 -36.56
C GLN A 169 35.04 66.60 -37.72
N ASP A 170 33.74 66.88 -37.80
CA ASP A 170 33.15 67.79 -38.79
C ASP A 170 33.28 69.28 -38.38
N LEU A 171 33.66 69.57 -37.13
CA LEU A 171 33.93 70.94 -36.67
C LEU A 171 35.36 71.37 -37.04
N PRO A 172 35.57 72.61 -37.52
CA PRO A 172 36.91 73.15 -37.74
C PRO A 172 37.76 73.05 -36.46
N PRO A 173 39.06 72.70 -36.53
CA PRO A 173 39.91 72.52 -35.36
C PRO A 173 40.09 73.77 -34.47
N ASP A 174 39.76 74.95 -35.01
CA ASP A 174 39.87 76.24 -34.32
C ASP A 174 38.50 76.68 -33.75
N LYS A 175 38.48 76.93 -32.43
CA LYS A 175 37.28 77.30 -31.64
C LYS A 175 36.59 78.56 -32.19
N ALA A 176 37.34 79.51 -32.74
CA ALA A 176 36.77 80.74 -33.29
C ALA A 176 36.03 80.48 -34.62
N LEU A 177 36.60 79.64 -35.48
CA LEU A 177 36.00 79.27 -36.77
C LEU A 177 34.80 78.34 -36.60
N ALA A 178 34.82 77.47 -35.59
CA ALA A 178 33.66 76.65 -35.23
C ALA A 178 32.47 77.52 -34.77
N ALA A 179 32.72 78.56 -33.98
CA ALA A 179 31.66 79.49 -33.55
C ALA A 179 31.03 80.24 -34.73
N LEU A 180 31.85 80.70 -35.67
CA LEU A 180 31.39 81.39 -36.88
C LEU A 180 30.58 80.44 -37.78
N ALA A 181 31.05 79.21 -38.00
CA ALA A 181 30.32 78.21 -38.77
C ALA A 181 28.95 77.85 -38.16
N ILE A 182 28.85 77.79 -36.82
CA ILE A 182 27.58 77.62 -36.12
C ILE A 182 26.66 78.82 -36.35
N GLU A 183 27.20 80.04 -36.30
CA GLU A 183 26.44 81.27 -36.49
C GLU A 183 25.92 81.40 -37.94
N ASP A 184 26.73 81.03 -38.93
CA ASP A 184 26.32 81.01 -40.34
C ASP A 184 25.23 79.98 -40.60
N LYS A 185 25.33 78.77 -40.01
CA LYS A 185 24.25 77.79 -40.08
C LYS A 185 22.99 78.30 -39.42
N LYS A 186 23.07 78.95 -38.25
CA LYS A 186 21.90 79.58 -37.60
C LYS A 186 21.24 80.65 -38.48
N LYS A 187 22.02 81.48 -39.16
CA LYS A 187 21.49 82.48 -40.10
C LYS A 187 20.82 81.82 -41.31
N GLN A 188 21.39 80.76 -41.85
CA GLN A 188 20.78 79.98 -42.95
C GLN A 188 19.46 79.33 -42.51
N TYR A 189 19.38 78.77 -41.29
CA TYR A 189 18.13 78.24 -40.75
C TYR A 189 17.07 79.32 -40.54
N ALA A 190 17.42 80.45 -39.92
CA ALA A 190 16.49 81.56 -39.72
C ALA A 190 15.98 82.15 -41.05
N ALA A 191 16.83 82.22 -42.07
CA ALA A 191 16.43 82.64 -43.41
C ALA A 191 15.45 81.65 -44.06
N ALA A 192 15.67 80.35 -43.89
CA ALA A 192 14.76 79.32 -44.37
C ALA A 192 13.41 79.33 -43.63
N GLU A 193 13.41 79.52 -42.31
CA GLU A 193 12.19 79.71 -41.52
C GLU A 193 11.39 80.92 -42.01
N LYS A 194 12.06 82.06 -42.18
CA LYS A 194 11.43 83.26 -42.71
C LYS A 194 10.86 83.05 -44.11
N TYR A 195 11.58 82.34 -44.99
CA TYR A 195 11.07 81.99 -46.31
C TYR A 195 9.81 81.11 -46.23
N LEU A 196 9.79 80.17 -45.29
CA LEU A 196 8.64 79.29 -45.06
C LEU A 196 7.45 80.08 -44.50
N GLU A 197 7.70 81.02 -43.58
CA GLU A 197 6.69 81.96 -43.08
C GLU A 197 6.13 82.85 -44.19
N ASP A 198 6.98 83.41 -45.05
CA ASP A 198 6.57 84.26 -46.17
C ASP A 198 5.73 83.47 -47.20
N VAL A 199 6.09 82.21 -47.48
CA VAL A 199 5.30 81.31 -48.33
C VAL A 199 3.94 80.99 -47.70
N LEU A 200 3.89 80.73 -46.39
CA LEU A 200 2.63 80.49 -45.67
C LEU A 200 1.74 81.74 -45.63
N GLN A 201 2.32 82.92 -45.39
CA GLN A 201 1.59 84.19 -45.42
C GLN A 201 1.07 84.51 -46.83
N SER A 202 1.85 84.21 -47.87
CA SER A 202 1.42 84.36 -49.26
C SER A 202 0.26 83.41 -49.60
N ALA A 203 0.28 82.18 -49.08
CA ALA A 203 -0.81 81.23 -49.27
C ALA A 203 -2.10 81.67 -48.55
N LEU A 204 -1.99 82.23 -47.33
CA LEU A 204 -3.12 82.76 -46.57
C LEU A 204 -3.72 84.03 -47.20
N ALA A 205 -2.89 84.96 -47.69
CA ALA A 205 -3.35 86.17 -48.38
C ALA A 205 -4.00 85.89 -49.75
N SER A 206 -3.72 84.74 -50.35
CA SER A 206 -4.37 84.28 -51.59
C SER A 206 -5.71 83.53 -51.37
N SER A 207 -6.14 83.38 -50.12
CA SER A 207 -7.33 82.61 -49.72
C SER A 207 -8.50 83.47 -49.19
N GLU A 208 -8.43 84.80 -49.28
CA GLU A 208 -9.56 85.75 -49.09
C GLU A 208 -10.03 86.34 -50.42
#